data_AF-A0A9E3P082-F1
#
_entry.id   AF-A0A9E3P082-F1
#
_cell.length_a   1.000
_cell.length_b   1.000
_cell.length_c   1.000
_cell.angle_alpha   90.00
_cell.angle_beta   90.00
_cell.angle_gamma   90.00
#
_symmetry.space_group_name_H-M   'P 1'
#
loop_
_entity.id
_entity.type
_entity.pdbx_description
1 polymer ?
#
loop_
_entity_poly.entity_id
_entity_poly.type
_entity_poly.pdbx_seq_one_letter_code
_entity_poly.pdbx_strand_id
1 'polypeptide(L)'
;MHVVACQKCGAGLPPPDGYGRSSCAFCATVHSSPAHEAMADLLAERIAEEAARIPMTDDAVLGLVRQYFAGAGSMYFCPNVPPKKEHGVRRAHVGHLPTNEWILGLYDDTVFGSSEEGFVITSRRLCWKNIAEQPCMLEWQHLDPERMYPDGQKLVLGAGYLEISGDESVIDACADAFHILAISARATPSSPPRSHVPTLQSAVAPAVHAAPPASHEAPHAHATPPPPNPVSFAAYAGHAYAQPAPAFACWHCRTPLYWNTPQCARCSAWPSPQGWLRTG
;
A
#
# COMPACT_ATOMS: atom_id res chain seq x y z
N MET A 1 34.12 30.39 29.26
CA MET A 1 32.71 30.80 29.13
C MET A 1 32.67 31.96 28.15
N HIS A 2 32.02 31.80 27.00
CA HIS A 2 31.82 32.93 26.09
C HIS A 2 30.72 33.82 26.68
N VAL A 3 31.05 35.08 26.98
CA VAL A 3 30.08 36.07 27.44
C VAL A 3 29.29 36.53 26.21
N VAL A 4 27.98 36.31 26.20
CA VAL A 4 27.11 36.76 25.12
C VAL A 4 26.74 38.22 25.36
N ALA A 5 26.89 39.07 24.34
CA ALA A 5 26.57 40.50 24.41
C ALA A 5 25.30 40.81 23.61
N CYS A 6 24.52 41.80 24.07
CA CYS A 6 23.36 42.33 23.38
C CYS A 6 23.79 42.94 22.05
N GLN A 7 23.22 42.46 20.94
CA GLN A 7 23.54 42.95 19.60
C GLN A 7 23.16 44.43 19.39
N LYS A 8 22.21 44.96 20.17
CA LYS A 8 21.73 46.34 20.03
C LYS A 8 22.58 47.36 20.77
N CYS A 9 23.05 47.05 21.99
CA CYS A 9 23.74 48.02 22.85
C CYS A 9 25.09 47.54 23.39
N GLY A 10 25.53 46.32 23.06
CA GLY A 10 26.82 45.75 23.48
C GLY A 10 26.91 45.30 24.94
N ALA A 11 25.86 45.50 25.75
CA ALA A 11 25.86 45.09 27.16
C ALA A 11 25.84 43.56 27.31
N GLY A 12 26.50 43.01 28.33
CA GLY A 12 26.44 41.58 28.63
C GLY A 12 25.01 41.11 28.91
N LEU A 13 24.63 39.95 28.36
CA LEU A 13 23.33 39.36 28.59
C LEU A 13 23.35 38.47 29.85
N PRO A 14 22.27 38.48 30.67
CA PRO A 14 22.11 37.49 31.72
C PRO A 14 21.94 36.08 31.10
N PRO A 15 22.18 35.01 31.90
CA PRO A 15 21.86 33.65 31.48
C PRO A 15 20.41 33.56 30.97
N PRO A 16 20.15 32.80 29.90
CA PRO A 16 18.79 32.64 29.39
C PRO A 16 17.88 31.95 30.42
N ASP A 17 16.59 32.27 30.36
CA ASP A 17 15.56 31.61 31.16
C ASP A 17 15.30 30.16 30.71
N GLY A 18 14.34 29.49 31.34
CA GLY A 18 13.94 28.12 30.97
C GLY A 18 13.41 27.96 29.54
N TYR A 19 13.13 29.06 28.84
CA TYR A 19 12.71 29.12 27.44
C TYR A 19 13.83 29.60 26.51
N GLY A 20 15.07 29.63 26.99
CA GLY A 20 16.20 30.04 26.17
C GLY A 20 16.22 31.54 25.83
N ARG A 21 15.44 32.38 26.51
CA ARG A 21 15.37 33.83 26.25
C ARG A 21 16.18 34.61 27.28
N SER A 22 16.93 35.60 26.82
CA SER A 22 17.63 36.58 27.66
C SER A 22 17.15 37.99 27.32
N SER A 23 16.73 38.75 28.32
CA SER A 23 16.41 40.17 28.14
C SER A 23 17.61 41.04 28.51
N CYS A 24 18.01 41.95 27.63
CA CYS A 24 19.07 42.90 27.94
C CYS A 24 18.60 43.86 29.04
N ALA A 25 19.29 43.89 30.19
CA ALA A 25 18.93 44.76 31.30
C ALA A 25 19.02 46.27 30.98
N PHE A 26 19.78 46.65 29.93
CA PHE A 26 19.98 48.05 29.57
C PHE A 26 18.95 48.59 28.57
N CYS A 27 18.64 47.82 27.52
CA CYS A 27 17.76 48.28 26.44
C CYS A 27 16.46 47.47 26.29
N ALA A 28 16.22 46.50 27.19
CA ALA A 28 15.07 45.60 27.20
C ALA A 28 14.87 44.75 25.93
N THR A 29 15.87 44.67 25.04
CA THR A 29 15.79 43.80 23.86
C THR A 29 15.83 42.34 24.31
N VAL A 30 14.86 41.55 23.85
CA VAL A 30 14.79 40.11 24.10
C VAL A 30 15.61 39.40 23.03
N HIS A 31 16.49 38.51 23.46
CA HIS A 31 17.30 37.66 22.60
C HIS A 31 16.89 36.21 22.85
N SER A 32 16.59 35.49 21.78
CA SER A 32 16.48 34.03 21.84
C SER A 32 17.87 33.42 21.65
N SER A 33 18.16 32.33 22.35
CA SER A 33 19.32 31.50 22.02
C SER A 33 19.14 30.91 20.62
N PRO A 34 20.16 30.94 19.73
CA PRO A 34 20.10 30.30 18.42
C PRO A 34 19.73 28.81 18.49
N ALA A 35 20.11 28.14 19.59
CA ALA A 35 19.76 26.73 19.81
C ALA A 35 18.26 26.53 20.09
N HIS A 36 17.59 27.51 20.70
CA HIS A 36 16.15 27.46 20.96
C HIS A 36 15.34 27.78 19.71
N GLU A 37 15.80 28.73 18.88
CA GLU A 37 15.17 29.01 17.58
C GLU A 37 15.28 27.81 16.64
N ALA A 38 16.48 27.22 16.50
CA ALA A 38 16.66 26.01 15.70
C ALA A 38 15.80 24.82 16.20
N MET A 39 15.66 24.65 17.52
CA MET A 39 14.79 23.61 18.09
C MET A 39 13.31 23.89 17.81
N ALA A 40 12.87 25.15 17.88
CA ALA A 40 11.50 25.54 17.59
C ALA A 40 11.16 25.32 16.11
N ASP A 41 12.09 25.64 15.20
CA ASP A 41 11.92 25.39 13.76
C ASP A 41 11.81 23.88 13.48
N LEU A 42 12.71 23.06 14.04
CA LEU A 42 12.65 21.59 13.92
C LEU A 42 11.35 20.99 14.49
N LEU A 43 10.84 21.56 15.59
CA LEU A 43 9.56 21.12 16.17
C LEU A 43 8.38 21.53 15.28
N ALA A 44 8.41 22.73 14.72
CA ALA A 44 7.38 23.22 13.80
C ALA A 44 7.34 22.37 12.53
N GLU A 45 8.49 22.03 11.96
CA GLU A 45 8.63 21.11 10.82
C GLU A 45 8.03 19.74 11.16
N ARG A 46 8.39 19.17 12.31
CA ARG A 46 7.86 17.87 12.75
C ARG A 46 6.34 17.90 12.96
N ILE A 47 5.79 18.98 13.54
CA ILE A 47 4.34 19.14 13.72
C ILE A 47 3.64 19.25 12.36
N ALA A 48 4.23 20.00 11.42
CA ALA A 48 3.70 20.11 10.06
C ALA A 48 3.72 18.76 9.33
N GLU A 49 4.82 18.00 9.45
CA GLU A 49 4.94 16.64 8.89
C GLU A 49 3.89 15.70 9.50
N GLU A 50 3.71 15.72 10.82
CA GLU A 50 2.73 14.88 11.50
C GLU A 50 1.29 15.26 11.14
N ALA A 51 1.01 16.55 10.92
CA ALA A 51 -0.27 17.04 10.43
C ALA A 51 -0.55 16.68 8.96
N ALA A 52 0.49 16.47 8.15
CA ALA A 52 0.37 16.06 6.75
C ALA A 52 0.05 14.56 6.60
N ARG A 53 0.25 13.75 7.65
CA ARG A 53 -0.02 12.31 7.59
C ARG A 53 -1.49 12.01 7.38
N ILE A 54 -1.76 10.99 6.59
CA ILE A 54 -3.10 10.49 6.31
C ILE A 54 -3.26 9.04 6.80
N PRO A 55 -4.49 8.60 7.10
CA PRO A 55 -4.74 7.17 7.28
C PRO A 55 -4.42 6.40 5.99
N MET A 56 -3.74 5.26 6.08
CA MET A 56 -3.48 4.38 4.93
C MET A 56 -4.70 3.53 4.55
N THR A 57 -5.83 4.20 4.36
CA THR A 57 -7.10 3.62 3.89
C THR A 57 -7.32 3.98 2.43
N ASP A 58 -8.08 3.17 1.69
CA ASP A 58 -8.33 3.40 0.26
C ASP A 58 -8.92 4.80 -0.02
N ASP A 59 -9.88 5.26 0.79
CA ASP A 59 -10.52 6.57 0.61
C ASP A 59 -9.56 7.75 0.83
N ALA A 60 -8.75 7.69 1.90
CA ALA A 60 -7.82 8.77 2.22
C ALA A 60 -6.68 8.85 1.19
N VAL A 61 -6.14 7.70 0.77
CA VAL A 61 -5.12 7.64 -0.28
C VAL A 61 -5.69 8.12 -1.61
N LEU A 62 -6.90 7.68 -1.98
CA LEU A 62 -7.57 8.17 -3.19
C LEU A 62 -7.82 9.69 -3.15
N GLY A 63 -8.20 10.23 -1.98
CA GLY A 63 -8.36 11.66 -1.77
C GLY A 63 -7.08 12.45 -2.03
N LEU A 64 -5.97 12.02 -1.43
CA LEU A 64 -4.63 12.60 -1.63
C LEU A 64 -4.20 12.53 -3.11
N VAL A 65 -4.34 11.35 -3.72
CA VAL A 65 -3.94 11.12 -5.12
C VAL A 65 -4.76 12.01 -6.07
N ARG A 66 -6.06 12.17 -5.84
CA ARG A 66 -6.86 13.11 -6.65
C ARG A 66 -6.46 14.56 -6.43
N GLN A 67 -6.07 14.94 -5.22
CA GLN A 67 -5.64 16.30 -4.92
C GLN A 67 -4.37 16.67 -5.70
N TYR A 68 -3.35 15.82 -5.67
CA TYR A 68 -2.06 16.10 -6.30
C TYR A 68 -2.06 15.92 -7.81
N PHE A 69 -2.82 14.96 -8.33
CA PHE A 69 -2.85 14.65 -9.76
C PHE A 69 -4.07 15.23 -10.48
N ALA A 70 -4.77 16.20 -9.85
CA ALA A 70 -5.89 16.88 -10.49
C ALA A 70 -5.41 17.62 -11.74
N GLY A 71 -5.90 17.20 -12.91
CA GLY A 71 -5.53 17.81 -14.20
C GLY A 71 -4.29 17.21 -14.87
N ALA A 72 -3.61 16.25 -14.23
CA ALA A 72 -2.55 15.50 -14.87
C ALA A 72 -3.12 14.69 -16.05
N GLY A 73 -2.57 14.91 -17.25
CA GLY A 73 -2.88 14.10 -18.42
C GLY A 73 -2.55 12.63 -18.15
N SER A 74 -3.34 11.71 -18.71
CA SER A 74 -3.12 10.26 -18.59
C SER A 74 -3.23 9.66 -17.18
N MET A 75 -3.73 10.41 -16.19
CA MET A 75 -4.08 9.87 -14.88
C MET A 75 -5.54 9.38 -14.83
N TYR A 76 -5.75 8.18 -14.28
CA TYR A 76 -7.06 7.56 -14.09
C TYR A 76 -7.24 7.17 -12.63
N PHE A 77 -8.44 7.35 -12.09
CA PHE A 77 -8.71 7.16 -10.66
C PHE A 77 -9.87 6.20 -10.43
N CYS A 78 -9.82 5.43 -9.33
CA CYS A 78 -10.96 4.65 -8.84
C CYS A 78 -12.19 5.56 -8.64
N PRO A 79 -13.43 5.15 -8.95
CA PRO A 79 -13.82 3.87 -9.56
C PRO A 79 -13.80 3.88 -11.10
N ASN A 80 -13.28 4.94 -11.72
CA ASN A 80 -13.38 5.22 -13.15
C ASN A 80 -12.12 4.83 -13.95
N VAL A 81 -11.34 3.87 -13.47
CA VAL A 81 -10.19 3.34 -14.23
C VAL A 81 -10.72 2.57 -15.44
N PRO A 82 -10.34 2.90 -16.69
CA PRO A 82 -10.86 2.20 -17.85
C PRO A 82 -10.50 0.70 -17.81
N PRO A 83 -11.44 -0.23 -18.03
CA PRO A 83 -11.19 -1.67 -17.86
C PRO A 83 -10.02 -2.21 -18.68
N LYS A 84 -9.80 -1.68 -19.89
CA LYS A 84 -8.67 -2.06 -20.75
C LYS A 84 -7.33 -1.67 -20.11
N LYS A 85 -7.26 -0.49 -19.49
CA LYS A 85 -6.07 0.06 -18.82
C LYS A 85 -5.76 -0.75 -17.56
N GLU A 86 -6.78 -0.99 -16.74
CA GLU A 86 -6.68 -1.86 -15.56
C GLU A 86 -6.19 -3.27 -15.94
N HIS A 87 -6.74 -3.87 -16.99
CA HIS A 87 -6.30 -5.19 -17.43
C HIS A 87 -4.84 -5.19 -17.93
N GLY A 88 -4.43 -4.16 -18.66
CA GLY A 88 -3.05 -3.98 -19.12
C GLY A 88 -2.07 -3.91 -17.96
N VAL A 89 -2.37 -3.07 -16.96
CA VAL A 89 -1.47 -2.87 -15.83
C VAL A 89 -1.44 -4.07 -14.90
N ARG A 90 -2.57 -4.75 -14.66
CA ARG A 90 -2.58 -6.01 -13.89
C ARG A 90 -1.78 -7.12 -14.58
N ARG A 91 -1.79 -7.16 -15.91
CA ARG A 91 -0.95 -8.08 -16.68
C ARG A 91 0.53 -7.73 -16.54
N ALA A 92 0.88 -6.46 -16.67
CA ALA A 92 2.26 -5.98 -16.52
C ALA A 92 2.80 -6.25 -15.09
N HIS A 93 1.96 -6.09 -14.07
CA HIS A 93 2.34 -6.24 -12.66
C HIS A 93 1.83 -7.53 -12.01
N VAL A 94 1.67 -8.62 -12.77
CA VAL A 94 1.06 -9.87 -12.26
C VAL A 94 1.77 -10.44 -11.02
N GLY A 95 3.08 -10.24 -10.88
CA GLY A 95 3.86 -10.67 -9.71
C GLY A 95 3.86 -9.70 -8.54
N HIS A 96 3.31 -8.49 -8.71
CA HIS A 96 3.48 -7.37 -7.79
C HIS A 96 2.16 -6.75 -7.30
N LEU A 97 1.11 -6.81 -8.12
CA LEU A 97 -0.20 -6.23 -7.86
C LEU A 97 -1.25 -7.34 -7.66
N PRO A 98 -1.67 -7.62 -6.42
CA PRO A 98 -2.70 -8.62 -6.13
C PRO A 98 -4.03 -8.31 -6.86
N THR A 99 -4.73 -9.34 -7.28
CA THR A 99 -6.00 -9.22 -8.02
C THR A 99 -7.12 -8.59 -7.21
N ASN A 100 -7.09 -8.74 -5.88
CA ASN A 100 -8.05 -8.17 -4.96
C ASN A 100 -7.67 -6.76 -4.47
N GLU A 101 -6.51 -6.25 -4.84
CA GLU A 101 -6.07 -4.90 -4.45
C GLU A 101 -6.63 -3.86 -5.42
N TRP A 102 -7.21 -2.80 -4.85
CA TRP A 102 -7.85 -1.74 -5.62
C TRP A 102 -6.80 -0.79 -6.18
N ILE A 103 -6.93 -0.46 -7.46
CA ILE A 103 -6.11 0.54 -8.15
C ILE A 103 -6.74 1.90 -7.83
N LEU A 104 -6.09 2.69 -6.98
CA LEU A 104 -6.60 4.00 -6.57
C LEU A 104 -6.22 5.08 -7.59
N GLY A 105 -5.00 5.00 -8.12
CA GLY A 105 -4.50 5.83 -9.21
C GLY A 105 -3.71 5.01 -10.23
N LEU A 106 -3.85 5.34 -11.50
CA LEU A 106 -3.10 4.76 -12.61
C LEU A 106 -2.63 5.89 -13.52
N TYR A 107 -1.32 6.01 -13.69
CA TYR A 107 -0.72 6.87 -14.69
C TYR A 107 -0.23 6.00 -15.85
N ASP A 108 -0.67 6.32 -17.07
CA ASP A 108 -0.30 5.59 -18.28
C ASP A 108 0.70 6.38 -19.12
N ASP A 109 1.96 5.94 -19.13
CA ASP A 109 3.03 6.57 -19.91
C ASP A 109 3.24 5.91 -21.28
N THR A 110 2.42 4.93 -21.66
CA THR A 110 2.63 4.18 -22.89
C THR A 110 2.27 5.00 -24.13
N VAL A 111 3.18 5.04 -25.11
CA VAL A 111 3.01 5.77 -26.39
C VAL A 111 1.75 5.32 -27.16
N PHE A 112 1.31 4.07 -26.97
CA PHE A 112 0.09 3.51 -27.60
C PHE A 112 -1.05 3.20 -26.63
N GLY A 113 -0.96 3.68 -25.39
CA GLY A 113 -2.01 3.54 -24.39
C GLY A 113 -2.32 2.08 -23.99
N SER A 114 -1.33 1.20 -23.98
CA SER A 114 -1.45 -0.18 -23.48
C SER A 114 -1.45 -0.28 -21.95
N SER A 115 -0.99 0.76 -21.24
CA SER A 115 -0.81 0.82 -19.78
C SER A 115 0.13 -0.25 -19.21
N GLU A 116 1.07 -0.70 -20.03
CA GLU A 116 2.15 -1.58 -19.59
C GLU A 116 3.37 -0.82 -19.05
N GLU A 117 3.37 0.51 -19.18
CA GLU A 117 4.39 1.44 -18.71
C GLU A 117 3.70 2.57 -17.94
N GLY A 118 4.43 3.18 -17.00
CA GLY A 118 3.90 4.12 -16.03
C GLY A 118 3.81 3.51 -14.63
N PHE A 119 2.84 3.96 -13.83
CA PHE A 119 2.73 3.53 -12.44
C PHE A 119 1.29 3.38 -11.93
N VAL A 120 1.16 2.63 -10.85
CA VAL A 120 -0.08 2.36 -10.11
C VAL A 120 0.13 2.64 -8.64
N ILE A 121 -0.84 3.37 -8.08
CA ILE A 121 -0.94 3.67 -6.66
C ILE A 121 -2.07 2.83 -6.05
N THR A 122 -1.75 2.12 -4.98
CA THR A 122 -2.73 1.50 -4.08
C THR A 122 -2.58 2.07 -2.67
N SER A 123 -3.43 1.65 -1.73
CA SER A 123 -3.26 2.01 -0.31
C SER A 123 -2.02 1.41 0.35
N ARG A 124 -1.35 0.44 -0.30
CA ARG A 124 -0.22 -0.30 0.29
C ARG A 124 1.10 -0.12 -0.44
N ARG A 125 1.07 0.08 -1.75
CA ARG A 125 2.27 0.05 -2.58
C ARG A 125 2.20 0.96 -3.80
N LEU A 126 3.39 1.31 -4.28
CA LEU A 126 3.66 1.78 -5.62
C LEU A 126 4.09 0.59 -6.49
N CYS A 127 3.47 0.43 -7.65
CA CYS A 127 3.92 -0.47 -8.71
C CYS A 127 4.27 0.36 -9.93
N TRP A 128 5.41 0.14 -10.57
CA TRP A 128 5.79 0.89 -11.78
C TRP A 128 6.61 0.09 -12.75
N LYS A 129 6.57 0.47 -14.03
CA LYS A 129 7.38 -0.13 -15.09
C LYS A 129 7.83 0.98 -16.03
N ASN A 130 9.15 1.14 -16.12
CA ASN A 130 9.78 2.03 -17.10
C ASN A 130 9.85 1.33 -18.48
N ILE A 131 10.12 2.11 -19.52
CA ILE A 131 10.21 1.61 -20.89
C ILE A 131 11.33 0.56 -20.98
N ALA A 132 11.01 -0.59 -21.57
CA ALA A 132 11.92 -1.73 -21.74
C ALA A 132 12.53 -2.30 -20.44
N GLU A 133 11.98 -1.96 -19.27
CA GLU A 133 12.41 -2.48 -17.97
C GLU A 133 11.44 -3.52 -17.40
N GLN A 134 11.90 -4.23 -16.37
CA GLN A 134 11.05 -5.13 -15.61
C GLN A 134 10.11 -4.34 -14.68
N PRO A 135 8.89 -4.81 -14.45
CA PRO A 135 8.00 -4.22 -13.46
C PRO A 135 8.63 -4.27 -12.07
N CYS A 136 8.48 -3.18 -11.33
CA CYS A 136 8.95 -3.00 -9.97
C CYS A 136 7.79 -2.73 -9.01
N MET A 137 8.06 -2.91 -7.71
CA MET A 137 7.11 -2.61 -6.65
C MET A 137 7.83 -2.20 -5.38
N LEU A 138 7.25 -1.24 -4.67
CA LEU A 138 7.71 -0.75 -3.39
C LEU A 138 6.51 -0.48 -2.49
N GLU A 139 6.46 -1.11 -1.32
CA GLU A 139 5.46 -0.77 -0.30
C GLU A 139 5.76 0.60 0.29
N TRP A 140 4.72 1.37 0.61
CA TRP A 140 4.87 2.74 1.14
C TRP A 140 5.72 2.79 2.41
N GLN A 141 5.59 1.79 3.28
CA GLN A 141 6.37 1.69 4.52
C GLN A 141 7.89 1.52 4.27
N HIS A 142 8.27 0.99 3.11
CA HIS A 142 9.67 0.75 2.74
C HIS A 142 10.26 1.89 1.89
N LEU A 143 9.44 2.79 1.36
CA LEU A 143 9.92 3.99 0.67
C LEU A 143 10.55 4.95 1.69
N ASP A 144 11.75 5.43 1.40
CA ASP A 144 12.49 6.37 2.24
C ASP A 144 12.32 7.81 1.71
N PRO A 145 11.54 8.67 2.38
CA PRO A 145 11.24 10.01 1.89
C PRO A 145 12.50 10.85 1.67
N GLU A 146 13.52 10.69 2.53
CA GLU A 146 14.80 11.43 2.47
C GLU A 146 15.69 11.02 1.29
N ARG A 147 15.41 9.87 0.65
CA ARG A 147 16.14 9.37 -0.52
C ARG A 147 15.35 9.53 -1.81
N MET A 148 14.22 10.22 -1.75
CA MET A 148 13.40 10.52 -2.89
C MET A 148 13.65 11.94 -3.37
N TYR A 149 13.97 12.09 -4.65
CA TYR A 149 14.19 13.40 -5.25
C TYR A 149 13.92 13.36 -6.76
N PRO A 150 13.39 14.45 -7.33
CA PRO A 150 13.28 14.59 -8.77
C PRO A 150 14.66 14.79 -9.41
N ASP A 151 14.88 14.14 -10.56
CA ASP A 151 16.07 14.24 -11.40
C ASP A 151 15.63 14.31 -12.88
N GLY A 152 15.25 15.51 -13.31
CA GLY A 152 14.63 15.74 -14.62
C GLY A 152 13.32 14.98 -14.76
N GLN A 153 13.23 14.09 -15.75
CA GLN A 153 12.06 13.23 -16.01
C GLN A 153 12.01 11.97 -15.13
N LYS A 154 12.86 11.88 -14.11
CA LYS A 154 12.93 10.73 -13.21
C LYS A 154 12.61 11.15 -11.79
N LEU A 155 11.87 10.31 -11.09
CA LEU A 155 11.77 10.36 -9.63
C LEU A 155 12.61 9.22 -9.06
N VAL A 156 13.69 9.55 -8.37
CA VAL A 156 14.54 8.57 -7.71
C VAL A 156 13.83 8.06 -6.45
N LEU A 157 13.76 6.74 -6.26
CA LEU A 157 13.03 6.06 -5.18
C LEU A 157 13.99 5.15 -4.39
N GLY A 158 15.09 5.72 -3.89
CA GLY A 158 16.16 4.97 -3.25
C GLY A 158 17.02 4.18 -4.24
N ALA A 159 16.81 2.87 -4.35
CA ALA A 159 17.61 2.00 -5.24
C ALA A 159 17.04 1.86 -6.66
N GLY A 160 15.85 2.38 -6.91
CA GLY A 160 15.21 2.42 -8.23
C GLY A 160 14.81 3.83 -8.63
N TYR A 161 14.22 3.96 -9.80
CA TYR A 161 13.63 5.22 -10.28
C TYR A 161 12.35 4.94 -11.07
N LEU A 162 11.47 5.93 -11.06
CA LEU A 162 10.30 6.03 -11.93
C LEU A 162 10.61 7.06 -13.01
N GLU A 163 10.50 6.68 -14.28
CA GLU A 163 10.65 7.59 -15.42
C GLU A 163 9.27 7.98 -15.96
N ILE A 164 9.11 9.27 -16.26
CA ILE A 164 7.87 9.85 -16.80
C ILE A 164 8.22 10.61 -18.07
N SER A 165 7.77 10.10 -19.23
CA SER A 165 8.13 10.63 -20.56
C SER A 165 7.37 11.92 -20.93
N GLY A 166 6.52 12.41 -20.03
CA GLY A 166 5.56 13.49 -20.28
C GLY A 166 5.84 14.77 -19.50
N ASP A 167 4.81 15.21 -18.80
CA ASP A 167 4.73 16.50 -18.12
C ASP A 167 5.53 16.48 -16.80
N GLU A 168 6.52 17.37 -16.67
CA GLU A 168 7.35 17.49 -15.46
C GLU A 168 6.51 17.78 -14.20
N SER A 169 5.32 18.38 -14.34
CA SER A 169 4.41 18.58 -13.20
C SER A 169 3.92 17.27 -12.57
N VAL A 170 3.94 16.16 -13.32
CA VAL A 170 3.61 14.83 -12.78
C VAL A 170 4.75 14.33 -11.87
N ILE A 171 6.00 14.68 -12.16
CA ILE A 171 7.14 14.33 -11.29
C ILE A 171 7.04 15.06 -9.96
N ASP A 172 6.73 16.36 -9.98
CA ASP A 172 6.51 17.16 -8.77
C ASP A 172 5.32 16.61 -7.96
N ALA A 173 4.20 16.31 -8.62
CA ALA A 173 3.04 15.69 -7.98
C ALA A 173 3.37 14.30 -7.38
N CYS A 174 4.21 13.50 -8.05
CA CYS A 174 4.69 12.23 -7.50
C CYS A 174 5.55 12.46 -6.26
N ALA A 175 6.51 13.39 -6.30
CA ALA A 175 7.40 13.67 -5.18
C ALA A 175 6.59 14.05 -3.92
N ASP A 176 5.66 14.99 -4.05
CA ASP A 176 4.86 15.43 -2.90
C ASP A 176 3.90 14.33 -2.39
N ALA A 177 3.15 13.70 -3.28
CA ALA A 177 2.18 12.69 -2.89
C ALA A 177 2.86 11.45 -2.29
N PHE A 178 3.96 10.98 -2.88
CA PHE A 178 4.68 9.79 -2.41
C PHE A 178 5.40 10.08 -1.09
N HIS A 179 5.84 11.32 -0.86
CA HIS A 179 6.42 11.72 0.42
C HIS A 179 5.38 11.55 1.53
N ILE A 180 4.18 12.11 1.34
CA ILE A 180 3.07 12.00 2.29
C ILE A 180 2.68 10.54 2.52
N LEU A 181 2.60 9.72 1.46
CA LEU A 181 2.26 8.29 1.59
C LEU A 181 3.33 7.51 2.36
N ALA A 182 4.62 7.79 2.12
CA ALA A 182 5.73 7.11 2.79
C ALA A 182 5.78 7.44 4.29
N ILE A 183 5.68 8.73 4.66
CA ILE A 183 5.65 9.12 6.09
C ILE A 183 4.40 8.57 6.80
N SER A 184 3.26 8.53 6.10
CA SER A 184 1.99 8.03 6.65
C SER A 184 2.05 6.53 6.91
N ALA A 185 2.66 5.75 6.01
CA ALA A 185 2.78 4.30 6.17
C ALA A 185 3.78 3.90 7.28
N ARG A 186 4.85 4.67 7.47
CA ARG A 186 5.88 4.42 8.50
C ARG A 186 5.41 4.74 9.91
N ALA A 187 4.42 5.62 10.06
CA ALA A 187 3.89 6.05 11.35
C ALA A 187 3.12 4.99 12.13
N THR A 188 3.16 3.72 11.70
CA THR A 188 2.50 2.60 12.38
C THR A 188 3.51 1.75 13.17
N PRO A 189 4.02 2.18 14.34
CA PRO A 189 4.34 1.20 15.36
C PRO A 189 2.98 0.68 15.84
N SER A 190 2.57 -0.48 15.32
CA SER A 190 1.48 -1.23 15.94
C SER A 190 1.84 -1.38 17.42
N SER A 191 1.17 -0.62 18.30
CA SER A 191 0.91 -1.16 19.63
C SER A 191 0.28 -2.52 19.35
N PRO A 192 0.85 -3.65 19.84
CA PRO A 192 0.17 -4.92 19.71
C PRO A 192 -1.25 -4.70 20.26
N PRO A 193 -2.29 -5.23 19.59
CA PRO A 193 -3.63 -5.12 20.12
C PRO A 193 -3.56 -5.57 21.57
N ARG A 194 -3.84 -4.66 22.51
CA ARG A 194 -3.95 -5.03 23.93
C ARG A 194 -4.96 -6.17 23.93
N SER A 195 -4.47 -7.38 24.15
CA SER A 195 -5.31 -8.54 24.38
C SER A 195 -6.27 -8.14 25.49
N HIS A 196 -7.51 -7.85 25.11
CA HIS A 196 -8.61 -7.86 26.06
C HIS A 196 -8.66 -9.30 26.55
N VAL A 197 -8.01 -9.54 27.69
CA VAL A 197 -8.20 -10.74 28.48
C VAL A 197 -9.70 -10.85 28.69
N PRO A 198 -10.38 -11.89 28.18
CA PRO A 198 -11.78 -12.10 28.52
C PRO A 198 -11.80 -12.34 30.03
N THR A 199 -12.46 -11.45 30.77
CA THR A 199 -12.83 -11.73 32.15
C THR A 199 -13.76 -12.94 32.12
N LEU A 200 -13.23 -14.10 32.48
CA LEU A 200 -13.99 -15.32 32.74
C LEU A 200 -14.97 -15.04 33.88
N GLN A 201 -16.21 -14.71 33.53
CA GLN A 201 -17.30 -14.70 34.48
C GLN A 201 -17.82 -16.14 34.61
N SER A 202 -17.40 -16.75 35.71
CA SER A 202 -17.83 -18.06 36.20
C SER A 202 -19.33 -18.06 36.49
N ALA A 203 -20.09 -18.96 35.86
CA ALA A 203 -21.48 -19.26 36.21
C ALA A 203 -21.77 -20.76 36.06
N VAL A 204 -21.57 -21.45 37.19
CA VAL A 204 -22.35 -22.56 37.78
C VAL A 204 -23.40 -23.25 36.90
N ALA A 205 -23.20 -24.56 36.68
CA ALA A 205 -24.23 -25.52 36.25
C ALA A 205 -25.20 -25.89 37.38
N PRO A 206 -26.40 -26.40 37.04
CA PRO A 206 -26.74 -27.72 37.58
C PRO A 206 -27.38 -28.66 36.55
N ALA A 207 -27.39 -29.94 36.93
CA ALA A 207 -27.61 -31.10 36.09
C ALA A 207 -29.03 -31.72 36.18
N VAL A 208 -29.22 -32.71 35.30
CA VAL A 208 -30.10 -33.92 35.38
C VAL A 208 -31.56 -33.80 34.88
N HIS A 209 -31.90 -34.47 33.76
CA HIS A 209 -32.73 -35.70 33.75
C HIS A 209 -33.03 -36.27 32.34
N ALA A 210 -32.74 -37.58 32.22
CA ALA A 210 -33.48 -38.69 31.59
C ALA A 210 -33.97 -38.66 30.12
N ALA A 211 -33.57 -39.70 29.38
CA ALA A 211 -34.18 -40.27 28.16
C ALA A 211 -35.04 -41.51 28.52
N PRO A 212 -35.58 -42.38 27.61
CA PRO A 212 -35.88 -42.34 26.14
C PRO A 212 -37.37 -42.81 25.88
N PRO A 213 -37.87 -43.35 24.72
CA PRO A 213 -37.20 -43.82 23.49
C PRO A 213 -37.83 -43.62 22.09
N ALA A 214 -36.93 -43.84 21.11
CA ALA A 214 -37.05 -44.50 19.79
C ALA A 214 -38.08 -44.04 18.73
N SER A 215 -37.58 -43.69 17.54
CA SER A 215 -37.92 -44.35 16.25
C SER A 215 -37.02 -43.87 15.09
N HIS A 216 -36.48 -44.86 14.37
CA HIS A 216 -35.95 -44.92 12.99
C HIS A 216 -35.91 -43.67 12.09
N GLU A 217 -34.74 -43.36 11.52
CA GLU A 217 -34.56 -43.07 10.08
C GLU A 217 -33.07 -43.09 9.64
N ALA A 218 -32.86 -43.29 8.33
CA ALA A 218 -31.68 -43.79 7.63
C ALA A 218 -30.41 -42.88 7.61
N PRO A 219 -29.22 -43.42 7.28
CA PRO A 219 -27.98 -42.65 7.28
C PRO A 219 -27.83 -41.80 6.00
N HIS A 220 -28.00 -40.49 6.12
CA HIS A 220 -27.44 -39.54 5.16
C HIS A 220 -26.00 -39.21 5.56
N ALA A 221 -25.05 -39.67 4.75
CA ALA A 221 -23.64 -39.30 4.86
C ALA A 221 -23.48 -37.80 4.60
N HIS A 222 -23.26 -37.02 5.66
CA HIS A 222 -22.70 -35.69 5.56
C HIS A 222 -21.25 -35.82 5.09
N ALA A 223 -21.03 -35.63 3.79
CA ALA A 223 -19.71 -35.42 3.25
C ALA A 223 -19.19 -34.06 3.74
N THR A 224 -18.26 -34.10 4.69
CA THR A 224 -17.42 -32.95 5.06
C THR A 224 -16.73 -32.45 3.79
N PRO A 225 -16.74 -31.13 3.48
CA PRO A 225 -15.94 -30.61 2.38
C PRO A 225 -14.46 -30.95 2.65
N PRO A 226 -13.71 -31.42 1.65
CA PRO A 226 -12.29 -31.69 1.83
C PRO A 226 -11.56 -30.40 2.21
N PRO A 227 -10.50 -30.49 3.04
CA PRO A 227 -9.71 -29.31 3.40
C PRO A 227 -9.14 -28.63 2.16
N PRO A 228 -8.99 -27.29 2.16
CA PRO A 228 -8.33 -26.57 1.07
C PRO A 228 -6.91 -27.13 0.91
N ASN A 229 -6.66 -27.70 -0.26
CA ASN A 229 -5.42 -28.38 -0.60
C ASN A 229 -4.28 -27.34 -0.69
N PRO A 230 -3.22 -27.40 0.14
CA PRO A 230 -2.12 -26.42 0.13
C PRO A 230 -1.07 -26.81 -0.91
N VAL A 231 -1.50 -27.07 -2.15
CA VAL A 231 -0.58 -27.47 -3.21
C VAL A 231 -0.12 -26.21 -3.92
N SER A 232 1.15 -25.83 -3.69
CA SER A 232 1.77 -24.67 -4.33
C SER A 232 1.71 -24.81 -5.86
N PHE A 233 1.65 -23.67 -6.57
CA PHE A 233 1.68 -23.62 -8.03
C PHE A 233 2.83 -24.44 -8.65
N ALA A 234 3.97 -24.55 -7.94
CA ALA A 234 5.11 -25.36 -8.34
C ALA A 234 4.79 -26.88 -8.42
N ALA A 235 3.99 -27.41 -7.49
CA ALA A 235 3.56 -28.81 -7.52
C ALA A 235 2.51 -29.08 -8.60
N TYR A 236 1.68 -28.08 -8.94
CA TYR A 236 0.78 -28.13 -10.11
C TYR A 236 1.58 -28.15 -11.42
N ALA A 237 2.58 -27.27 -11.56
CA ALA A 237 3.43 -27.20 -12.74
C ALA A 237 4.26 -28.49 -12.93
N GLY A 238 4.72 -29.12 -11.84
CA GLY A 238 5.44 -30.39 -11.89
C GLY A 238 4.62 -31.56 -12.44
N HIS A 239 3.32 -31.62 -12.14
CA HIS A 239 2.41 -32.65 -12.69
C HIS A 239 2.07 -32.45 -14.18
N ALA A 240 2.15 -31.22 -14.69
CA ALA A 240 1.80 -30.89 -16.07
C ALA A 240 2.78 -31.45 -17.12
N TYR A 241 4.01 -31.79 -16.73
CA TYR A 241 5.03 -32.33 -17.66
C TYR A 241 4.90 -33.84 -17.96
N ALA A 242 4.04 -34.57 -17.23
CA ALA A 242 3.92 -36.03 -17.35
C ALA A 242 2.60 -36.50 -18.00
N GLN A 243 1.72 -35.59 -18.40
CA GLN A 243 0.39 -35.89 -18.93
C GLN A 243 0.23 -35.30 -20.34
N PRO A 244 -0.57 -35.93 -21.22
CA PRO A 244 -0.92 -35.35 -22.50
C PRO A 244 -1.58 -33.97 -22.31
N ALA A 245 -1.41 -33.09 -23.30
CA ALA A 245 -1.92 -31.72 -23.24
C ALA A 245 -3.39 -31.69 -22.79
N PRO A 246 -3.79 -30.78 -21.89
CA PRO A 246 -5.14 -30.78 -21.34
C PRO A 246 -6.17 -30.52 -22.45
N ALA A 247 -7.20 -31.38 -22.55
CA ALA A 247 -8.30 -31.23 -23.51
C ALA A 247 -9.31 -30.12 -23.13
N PHE A 248 -9.01 -29.34 -22.09
CA PHE A 248 -9.88 -28.29 -21.60
C PHE A 248 -9.10 -27.01 -21.28
N ALA A 249 -9.80 -25.89 -21.24
CA ALA A 249 -9.29 -24.59 -20.85
C ALA A 249 -10.29 -23.79 -19.99
N CYS A 250 -9.79 -22.80 -19.27
CA CYS A 250 -10.62 -21.85 -18.56
C CYS A 250 -11.43 -20.99 -19.54
N TRP A 251 -12.75 -20.90 -19.35
CA TRP A 251 -13.61 -20.03 -20.16
C TRP A 251 -13.20 -18.54 -20.08
N HIS A 252 -12.66 -18.12 -18.94
CA HIS A 252 -12.31 -16.72 -18.68
C HIS A 252 -10.93 -16.35 -19.26
N CYS A 253 -9.88 -17.11 -18.94
CA CYS A 253 -8.50 -16.74 -19.28
C CYS A 253 -7.81 -17.69 -20.27
N ARG A 254 -8.53 -18.69 -20.79
CA ARG A 254 -8.03 -19.72 -21.73
C ARG A 254 -6.82 -20.54 -21.25
N THR A 255 -6.49 -20.49 -19.96
CA THR A 255 -5.46 -21.37 -19.38
C THR A 255 -5.86 -22.84 -19.53
N PRO A 256 -4.98 -23.73 -20.01
CA PRO A 256 -5.24 -25.17 -20.07
C PRO A 256 -5.50 -25.76 -18.69
N LEU A 257 -6.55 -26.57 -18.56
CA LEU A 257 -6.99 -27.20 -17.31
C LEU A 257 -7.41 -28.65 -17.58
N TYR A 258 -7.38 -29.50 -16.55
CA TYR A 258 -7.98 -30.83 -16.61
C TYR A 258 -9.47 -30.77 -16.29
N TRP A 259 -10.26 -31.73 -16.80
CA TRP A 259 -11.71 -31.76 -16.64
C TRP A 259 -12.17 -31.73 -15.16
N ASN A 260 -11.37 -32.30 -14.25
CA ASN A 260 -11.63 -32.38 -12.81
C ASN A 260 -11.02 -31.22 -12.01
N THR A 261 -10.47 -30.19 -12.67
CA THR A 261 -9.89 -29.04 -11.96
C THR A 261 -11.01 -28.26 -11.27
N PRO A 262 -10.98 -28.07 -9.94
CA PRO A 262 -12.10 -27.44 -9.23
C PRO A 262 -12.17 -25.93 -9.47
N GLN A 263 -11.03 -25.28 -9.73
CA GLN A 263 -10.92 -23.84 -9.91
C GLN A 263 -9.71 -23.49 -10.78
N CYS A 264 -9.83 -22.48 -11.64
CA CYS A 264 -8.71 -22.05 -12.47
C CYS A 264 -7.60 -21.43 -11.62
N ALA A 265 -6.41 -22.05 -11.60
CA ALA A 265 -5.26 -21.54 -10.85
C ALA A 265 -4.76 -20.15 -11.29
N ARG A 266 -5.14 -19.68 -12.50
CA ARG A 266 -4.72 -18.38 -13.02
C ARG A 266 -5.67 -17.23 -12.66
N CYS A 267 -6.97 -17.47 -12.70
CA CYS A 267 -7.97 -16.40 -12.55
C CYS A 267 -9.06 -16.70 -11.51
N SER A 268 -8.96 -17.83 -10.80
CA SER A 268 -9.90 -18.25 -9.77
C SER A 268 -11.34 -18.47 -10.24
N ALA A 269 -11.60 -18.47 -11.55
CA ALA A 269 -12.90 -18.84 -12.11
C ALA A 269 -13.25 -20.29 -11.73
N TRP A 270 -14.52 -20.54 -11.47
CA TRP A 270 -15.10 -21.87 -11.24
C TRP A 270 -15.61 -22.47 -12.56
N PRO A 271 -15.71 -23.80 -12.70
CA PRO A 271 -16.30 -24.42 -13.88
C PRO A 271 -17.77 -24.02 -14.02
N SER A 272 -18.25 -23.89 -15.26
CA SER A 272 -19.68 -23.71 -15.51
C SER A 272 -20.45 -25.00 -15.16
N PRO A 273 -21.79 -24.99 -15.12
CA PRO A 273 -22.58 -26.22 -15.02
C PRO A 273 -22.26 -27.24 -16.11
N GLN A 274 -21.76 -26.80 -17.27
CA GLN A 274 -21.31 -27.64 -18.38
C GLN A 274 -19.82 -28.04 -18.29
N GLY A 275 -19.13 -27.66 -17.21
CA GLY A 275 -17.69 -27.91 -17.01
C GLY A 275 -16.79 -26.83 -17.62
N TRP A 276 -15.55 -27.20 -17.96
CA TRP A 276 -14.54 -26.36 -18.60
C TRP A 276 -14.70 -26.30 -20.14
N LEU A 277 -14.08 -25.31 -20.80
CA LEU A 277 -14.12 -25.17 -22.25
C LEU A 277 -13.31 -26.31 -22.87
N ARG A 278 -13.90 -27.15 -23.72
CA ARG A 278 -13.13 -28.14 -24.49
C ARG A 278 -12.25 -27.45 -25.53
N THR A 279 -10.96 -27.76 -25.52
CA THR A 279 -10.01 -27.37 -26.56
C THR A 279 -9.81 -28.59 -27.45
N GLY A 280 -10.34 -28.53 -28.67
CA GLY A 280 -10.18 -29.57 -29.69
C GLY A 280 -8.76 -29.66 -30.20
#